data_AF-A0ABC8LBJ8-F1
#
_entry.id   AF-A0ABC8LBJ8-F1
#
_cell.length_a   1.000
_cell.length_b   1.000
_cell.length_c   1.000
_cell.angle_alpha   90.00
_cell.angle_beta   90.00
_cell.angle_gamma   90.00
#
_symmetry.space_group_name_H-M   'P 1'
#
loop_
_entity.id
_entity.type
_entity.pdbx_description
1 polymer ?
#
loop_
_entity_poly.entity_id
_entity_poly.type
_entity_poly.pdbx_seq_one_letter_code
_entity_poly.pdbx_strand_id
1 'polypeptide(L)'
;MVKLFEAAKKAADVANAKGILSGKADASRCVEAISLLMKVNVTPKPNEPRRMLERLHGLAKHKDRTICNAATSLLQLWRQRNREQERKVASATTKGMK
;
A
#
# COMPACT_ATOMS: atom_id res chain seq x y z
N MET A 1 -5.94 -1.80 -9.62
CA MET A 1 -5.01 -2.08 -8.49
C MET A 1 -3.57 -2.11 -8.95
N VAL A 2 -3.18 -3.11 -9.74
CA VAL A 2 -1.80 -3.29 -10.25
C VAL A 2 -1.22 -2.02 -10.88
N LYS A 3 -1.99 -1.30 -11.72
CA LYS A 3 -1.54 -0.04 -12.35
C LYS A 3 -1.11 1.06 -11.36
N LEU A 4 -1.83 1.23 -10.24
CA LEU A 4 -1.47 2.23 -9.22
C LEU A 4 -0.22 1.80 -8.45
N PHE A 5 -0.06 0.50 -8.20
CA PHE A 5 1.15 -0.06 -7.60
C PHE A 5 2.37 0.09 -8.50
N GLU A 6 2.22 -0.15 -9.79
CA GLU A 6 3.29 0.02 -10.76
C GLU A 6 3.68 1.49 -10.91
N ALA A 7 2.71 2.40 -10.90
CA ALA A 7 2.97 3.83 -10.88
C ALA A 7 3.73 4.26 -9.62
N ALA A 8 3.30 3.81 -8.43
CA ALA A 8 3.98 4.10 -7.17
C ALA A 8 5.42 3.56 -7.18
N LYS A 9 5.61 2.31 -7.60
CA LYS A 9 6.94 1.69 -7.68
C LYS A 9 7.85 2.45 -8.66
N LYS A 10 7.37 2.72 -9.88
CA LYS A 10 8.15 3.44 -10.89
C LYS A 10 8.56 4.82 -10.40
N ALA A 11 7.65 5.53 -9.75
CA ALA A 11 7.94 6.85 -9.18
C ALA A 11 8.99 6.76 -8.06
N ALA A 12 8.91 5.76 -7.19
CA ALA A 12 9.93 5.53 -6.16
C ALA A 12 11.30 5.17 -6.75
N ASP A 13 11.35 4.29 -7.76
CA ASP A 13 12.60 3.91 -8.43
C ASP A 13 13.28 5.13 -9.07
N VAL A 14 12.50 6.00 -9.74
CA VAL A 14 13.00 7.25 -10.32
C VAL A 14 13.47 8.22 -9.23
N ALA A 15 12.72 8.37 -8.13
CA ALA A 15 13.12 9.20 -7.01
C ALA A 15 14.43 8.72 -6.37
N ASN A 16 14.61 7.41 -6.24
CA ASN A 16 15.84 6.80 -5.72
C ASN A 16 17.03 7.02 -6.66
N ALA A 17 16.84 6.85 -7.98
CA ALA A 17 17.88 7.04 -8.98
C ALA A 17 18.38 8.50 -9.05
N LYS A 18 17.47 9.47 -8.87
CA LYS A 18 17.80 10.90 -8.91
C LYS A 18 18.33 11.46 -7.58
N GLY A 19 18.18 10.70 -6.48
CA GLY A 19 18.49 11.17 -5.13
C GLY A 19 17.47 12.20 -4.59
N ILE A 20 17.59 12.54 -3.31
CA ILE A 20 16.55 13.28 -2.56
C ILE A 20 16.22 14.66 -3.18
N LEU A 21 17.24 15.40 -3.64
CA LEU A 21 17.05 16.75 -4.17
C LEU A 21 16.37 16.75 -5.55
N SER A 22 16.86 15.94 -6.49
CA SER A 22 16.33 15.89 -7.86
C SER A 22 15.13 14.95 -8.01
N GLY A 23 14.91 14.05 -7.05
CA GLY A 23 13.83 13.05 -7.04
C GLY A 23 12.55 13.50 -6.33
N LYS A 24 12.50 14.74 -5.79
CA LYS A 24 11.36 15.22 -4.98
C LYS A 24 10.01 15.15 -5.70
N ALA A 25 9.95 15.53 -6.98
CA ALA A 25 8.71 15.47 -7.76
C ALA A 25 8.23 14.02 -7.97
N ASP A 26 9.16 13.09 -8.18
CA ASP A 26 8.85 11.67 -8.31
C ASP A 26 8.47 11.07 -6.95
N ALA A 27 9.03 11.56 -5.85
CA ALA A 27 8.60 11.20 -4.51
C ALA A 27 7.17 11.67 -4.21
N SER A 28 6.81 12.90 -4.58
CA SER A 28 5.43 13.38 -4.48
C SER A 28 4.46 12.51 -5.30
N ARG A 29 4.83 12.15 -6.53
CA ARG A 29 4.02 11.25 -7.38
C ARG A 29 3.85 9.86 -6.77
N CYS A 30 4.89 9.32 -6.14
CA CYS A 30 4.80 8.06 -5.40
C CYS A 30 3.78 8.18 -4.24
N VAL A 31 3.86 9.27 -3.47
CA VAL A 31 2.96 9.51 -2.34
C VAL A 31 1.51 9.70 -2.81
N GLU A 32 1.27 10.42 -3.90
CA GLU A 32 -0.07 10.57 -4.48
C GLU A 32 -0.65 9.22 -4.92
N ALA A 33 0.14 8.38 -5.59
CA ALA A 33 -0.30 7.05 -5.99
C ALA A 33 -0.65 6.17 -4.77
N ILE A 34 0.13 6.26 -3.69
CA ILE A 34 -0.16 5.58 -2.41
C ILE A 34 -1.45 6.13 -1.78
N SER A 35 -1.68 7.45 -1.81
CA SER A 35 -2.90 8.05 -1.28
C SER A 35 -4.14 7.62 -2.07
N LEU A 36 -4.03 7.53 -3.39
CA LEU A 36 -5.09 6.99 -4.24
C LEU A 36 -5.40 5.53 -3.88
N LEU A 37 -4.38 4.71 -3.64
CA LEU A 37 -4.54 3.33 -3.16
C LEU A 37 -5.29 3.24 -1.82
N MET A 38 -5.07 4.19 -0.90
CA MET A 38 -5.80 4.28 0.37
C MET A 38 -7.28 4.63 0.13
N LYS A 39 -7.57 5.60 -0.75
CA LYS A 39 -8.93 6.10 -1.03
C LYS A 39 -9.83 5.09 -1.72
N VAL A 40 -9.28 4.30 -2.66
CA VAL A 40 -10.07 3.29 -3.38
C VAL A 40 -10.49 2.10 -2.50
N ASN A 41 -10.16 2.13 -1.20
CA ASN A 41 -10.70 1.26 -0.18
C ASN A 41 -10.55 -0.23 -0.50
N VAL A 42 -9.46 -0.58 -1.18
CA VAL A 42 -9.24 -1.95 -1.62
C VAL A 42 -8.72 -2.76 -0.46
N THR A 43 -9.64 -3.48 0.16
CA THR A 43 -9.32 -4.78 0.74
C THR A 43 -8.77 -5.65 -0.38
N PRO A 44 -7.48 -6.02 -0.36
CA PRO A 44 -6.92 -6.85 -1.40
C PRO A 44 -7.70 -8.17 -1.42
N LYS A 45 -8.17 -8.58 -2.61
CA LYS A 45 -8.67 -9.93 -2.82
C LYS A 45 -7.59 -10.91 -2.32
N PRO A 46 -7.93 -12.06 -1.73
CA PRO A 46 -6.96 -12.97 -1.10
C PRO A 46 -5.80 -13.42 -2.01
N ASN A 47 -5.93 -13.29 -3.33
CA ASN A 47 -4.90 -13.67 -4.31
C ASN A 47 -3.98 -12.53 -4.81
N GLU A 48 -4.33 -11.26 -4.58
CA GLU A 48 -3.46 -10.11 -4.91
C GLU A 48 -2.50 -9.62 -3.80
N PRO A 49 -2.58 -10.02 -2.50
CA PRO A 49 -1.95 -9.26 -1.42
C PRO A 49 -0.44 -9.46 -1.35
N ARG A 50 0.07 -10.65 -1.69
CA ARG A 50 1.47 -11.02 -1.38
C ARG A 50 2.48 -10.16 -2.15
N ARG A 51 2.34 -10.08 -3.47
CA ARG A 51 3.26 -9.29 -4.32
C ARG A 51 3.12 -7.78 -4.09
N MET A 52 1.93 -7.30 -3.72
CA MET A 52 1.71 -5.88 -3.41
C MET A 52 2.29 -5.50 -2.05
N LEU A 53 2.13 -6.35 -1.04
CA LEU A 53 2.72 -6.16 0.30
C LEU A 53 4.24 -6.15 0.25
N GLU A 54 4.86 -7.05 -0.52
CA GLU A 54 6.32 -7.08 -0.70
C GLU A 54 6.83 -5.77 -1.32
N ARG A 55 6.13 -5.25 -2.35
CA ARG A 55 6.46 -3.95 -2.96
C ARG A 55 6.30 -2.80 -1.95
N LEU A 56 5.23 -2.80 -1.16
CA LEU A 56 4.99 -1.80 -0.11
C LEU A 56 6.04 -1.85 1.00
N HIS A 57 6.48 -3.05 1.41
CA HIS A 57 7.59 -3.20 2.36
C HIS A 57 8.90 -2.65 1.80
N GLY A 58 9.15 -2.77 0.50
CA GLY A 58 10.27 -2.10 -0.16
C GLY A 58 10.18 -0.58 -0.05
N LEU A 59 9.00 -0.01 -0.33
CA LEU A 59 8.75 1.44 -0.20
C LEU A 59 8.85 1.95 1.23
N ALA A 60 8.45 1.15 2.22
CA ALA A 60 8.57 1.48 3.64
C ALA A 60 10.03 1.54 4.13
N LYS A 61 10.99 1.01 3.35
CA LYS A 61 12.43 1.12 3.62
C LYS A 61 13.12 2.19 2.79
N HIS A 62 12.34 3.03 2.08
CA HIS A 62 12.88 4.04 1.19
C HIS A 62 13.61 5.15 1.96
N LYS A 63 14.67 5.70 1.37
CA LYS A 63 15.49 6.77 1.98
C LYS A 63 14.73 8.08 2.14
N ASP A 64 13.79 8.34 1.24
CA ASP A 64 12.84 9.45 1.35
C ASP A 64 11.80 9.16 2.44
N ARG A 65 11.77 10.01 3.47
CA ARG A 65 10.88 9.85 4.63
C ARG A 65 9.41 9.99 4.26
N THR A 66 9.07 10.72 3.21
CA THR A 66 7.69 10.92 2.74
C THR A 66 7.15 9.65 2.12
N ILE A 67 7.94 9.02 1.25
CA ILE A 67 7.61 7.71 0.66
C ILE A 67 7.49 6.65 1.77
N CYS A 68 8.48 6.61 2.68
CA CYS A 68 8.48 5.68 3.81
C CYS A 68 7.22 5.81 4.69
N ASN A 69 6.89 7.04 5.09
CA ASN A 69 5.71 7.31 5.91
C ASN A 69 4.41 6.91 5.18
N ALA A 70 4.26 7.31 3.92
CA ALA A 70 3.07 6.97 3.12
C ALA A 70 2.90 5.45 2.96
N ALA A 71 3.98 4.74 2.64
CA ALA A 71 3.98 3.29 2.52
C ALA A 71 3.63 2.60 3.85
N THR A 72 4.18 3.09 4.97
CA THR A 72 3.89 2.57 6.30
C THR A 72 2.43 2.77 6.69
N SER A 73 1.85 3.95 6.42
CA SER A 73 0.44 4.21 6.67
C SER A 73 -0.48 3.28 5.87
N LEU A 74 -0.16 3.02 4.60
CA LEU A 74 -0.93 2.09 3.77
C LEU A 74 -0.85 0.65 4.31
N LEU A 75 0.34 0.20 4.75
CA LEU A 75 0.51 -1.12 5.38
C LEU A 75 -0.31 -1.30 6.66
N GLN A 76 -0.34 -0.28 7.52
CA GLN A 76 -1.14 -0.30 8.75
C GLN A 76 -2.64 -0.38 8.44
N LEU A 77 -3.11 0.44 7.50
CA LEU A 77 -4.51 0.43 7.05
C LEU A 77 -4.90 -0.96 6.52
N TRP A 78 -4.08 -1.57 5.68
CA TRP A 78 -4.34 -2.90 5.14
C TRP A 78 -4.37 -3.98 6.21
N ARG A 79 -3.44 -3.94 7.17
CA ARG A 79 -3.41 -4.89 8.29
C ARG A 79 -4.65 -4.76 9.17
N GLN A 80 -5.10 -3.54 9.43
CA GLN A 80 -6.34 -3.30 10.17
C GLN A 80 -7.54 -3.85 9.40
N ARG A 81 -7.65 -3.54 8.11
CA ARG A 81 -8.76 -3.99 7.26
C ARG A 81 -8.80 -5.51 7.10
N ASN A 82 -7.65 -6.18 6.99
CA ASN A 82 -7.60 -7.63 6.94
C ASN A 82 -8.16 -8.26 8.22
N ARG A 83 -7.73 -7.76 9.39
CA ARG A 83 -8.26 -8.21 10.69
C ARG A 83 -9.76 -7.97 10.82
N GLU A 84 -10.26 -6.85 10.33
CA GLU A 84 -11.70 -6.55 10.32
C GLU A 84 -12.48 -7.50 9.40
N GLN A 85 -11.93 -7.84 8.22
CA GLN A 85 -12.54 -8.83 7.32
C GLN A 85 -12.55 -10.22 7.95
N GLU A 86 -11.45 -10.67 8.54
CA GLU A 86 -11.37 -11.96 9.24
C GLU A 86 -12.41 -12.05 10.37
N ARG A 87 -12.59 -10.98 11.15
CA ARG A 87 -13.64 -10.90 12.19
C ARG A 87 -15.05 -10.95 11.62
N LYS A 88 -15.30 -10.30 10.48
CA LYS A 88 -16.61 -10.32 9.80
C LYS A 88 -16.93 -11.69 9.21
N VAL A 89 -15.95 -12.37 8.63
CA VAL A 89 -16.12 -13.74 8.15
C VAL A 89 -16.38 -14.68 9.32
N ALA A 90 -15.61 -14.58 10.41
CA ALA A 90 -15.81 -15.39 11.60
C ALA A 90 -17.20 -15.20 12.25
N SER A 91 -17.74 -13.98 12.26
CA SER A 91 -19.09 -13.71 12.79
C SER A 91 -20.23 -14.07 11.83
N ALA A 92 -19.97 -14.14 10.52
CA ALA A 92 -20.94 -14.61 9.53
C ALA A 92 -21.09 -16.14 9.59
N THR A 93 -19.99 -16.88 9.75
CA THR A 93 -20.00 -18.34 9.87
C THR A 93 -20.75 -18.82 11.14
N THR A 94 -20.68 -18.08 12.24
CA THR A 94 -21.40 -18.44 13.49
C THR A 94 -22.89 -18.09 13.49
N LYS A 95 -23.34 -17.23 12.55
CA LYS A 95 -24.75 -16.81 12.47
C LYS A 95 -25.63 -17.71 11.58
N GLY A 96 -25.01 -18.56 10.75
CA GLY A 96 -25.70 -19.50 9.85
C GLY A 96 -25.99 -20.88 10.46
N MET A 97 -25.74 -21.07 11.77
CA MET A 97 -25.88 -22.36 12.44
C MET A 97 -26.87 -22.31 13.63
N LYS A 98 -27.83 -21.37 13.58
CA LYS A 98 -28.94 -21.25 14.52
C LYS A 98 -30.27 -21.49 13.83
#